data_AF-A0A949ENJ8-F1
#
_entry.id   AF-A0A949ENJ8-F1
#
_cell.length_a   1.000
_cell.length_b   1.000
_cell.length_c   1.000
_cell.angle_alpha   90.00
_cell.angle_beta   90.00
_cell.angle_gamma   90.00
#
_symmetry.space_group_name_H-M   'P 1'
#
loop_
_entity.id
_entity.type
_entity.pdbx_description
1 polymer ?
#
loop_
_entity_poly.entity_id
_entity_poly.type
_entity_poly.pdbx_seq_one_letter_code
_entity_poly.pdbx_strand_id
1 'polypeptide(L)'
;MTDISIAKQNDIEEWAGLFGAFGFVVGFGVFAYQVYLWLKFGQWTPMPLWTLLEWAEFDFSSLSNIDWLGLQKIIAWVLNLPLSISLVAIGFVLGGAVGYLIGSVRELGQKKVS
;
A
#
# COMPACT_ATOMS: atom_id res chain seq x y z
N MET A 1 -28.35 22.15 2.06
CA MET A 1 -26.90 22.23 1.74
C MET A 1 -26.08 21.22 2.57
N THR A 2 -26.56 20.81 3.73
CA THR A 2 -26.01 19.77 4.63
C THR A 2 -26.10 18.34 4.09
N ASP A 3 -27.17 17.98 3.37
CA ASP A 3 -27.35 16.60 2.88
C ASP A 3 -26.34 16.22 1.78
N ILE A 4 -25.97 17.19 0.93
CA ILE A 4 -24.99 17.00 -0.15
C ILE A 4 -23.58 16.78 0.43
N SER A 5 -23.23 17.40 1.55
CA SER A 5 -21.93 17.18 2.21
C SER A 5 -21.85 15.82 2.89
N ILE A 6 -22.96 15.30 3.43
CA ILE A 6 -22.99 14.00 4.10
C ILE A 6 -22.91 12.86 3.07
N ALA A 7 -23.64 12.96 1.96
CA ALA A 7 -23.58 11.96 0.88
C ALA A 7 -22.16 11.81 0.32
N LYS A 8 -21.50 12.93 0.01
CA LYS A 8 -20.12 12.92 -0.53
C LYS A 8 -19.10 12.35 0.47
N GLN A 9 -19.34 12.46 1.77
CA GLN A 9 -18.45 11.93 2.79
C GLN A 9 -18.62 10.42 2.97
N ASN A 10 -19.85 9.90 2.91
CA ASN A 10 -20.10 8.46 2.93
C ASN A 10 -19.46 7.76 1.72
N ASP A 11 -19.55 8.35 0.53
CA ASP A 11 -18.91 7.79 -0.67
C ASP A 11 -17.39 7.60 -0.46
N ILE A 12 -16.71 8.59 0.13
CA ILE A 12 -15.26 8.53 0.37
C ILE A 12 -14.90 7.42 1.37
N GLU A 13 -15.69 7.25 2.44
CA GLU A 13 -15.47 6.17 3.42
C GLU A 13 -15.68 4.79 2.79
N GLU A 14 -16.66 4.64 1.90
CA GLU A 14 -16.91 3.40 1.14
C GLU A 14 -15.76 3.08 0.18
N TRP A 15 -15.29 4.07 -0.60
CA TRP A 15 -14.15 3.89 -1.50
C TRP A 15 -12.88 3.53 -0.72
N ALA A 16 -12.61 4.22 0.39
CA ALA A 16 -11.50 3.89 1.29
C ALA A 16 -11.57 2.45 1.82
N GLY A 17 -12.75 2.02 2.26
CA GLY A 17 -12.99 0.65 2.72
C GLY A 17 -12.73 -0.38 1.61
N LEU A 18 -13.21 -0.12 0.39
CA LEU A 18 -12.99 -0.98 -0.77
C LEU A 18 -11.50 -1.09 -1.14
N PHE A 19 -10.76 0.02 -1.16
CA PHE A 19 -9.32 0.00 -1.44
C PHE A 19 -8.54 -0.75 -0.36
N GLY A 20 -8.90 -0.58 0.91
CA GLY A 20 -8.30 -1.33 2.02
C GLY A 20 -8.56 -2.85 1.92
N ALA A 21 -9.81 -3.23 1.66
CA ALA A 21 -10.20 -4.62 1.49
C ALA A 21 -9.52 -5.26 0.27
N PHE A 22 -9.44 -4.54 -0.85
CA PHE A 22 -8.75 -4.98 -2.05
C PHE A 22 -7.26 -5.25 -1.77
N GLY A 23 -6.58 -4.29 -1.11
CA GLY A 23 -5.17 -4.46 -0.71
C GLY A 23 -4.94 -5.69 0.18
N PHE A 24 -5.87 -5.94 1.12
CA PHE A 24 -5.80 -7.12 1.99
C PHE A 24 -5.97 -8.43 1.22
N VAL A 25 -6.96 -8.52 0.32
CA VAL A 25 -7.20 -9.72 -0.50
C VAL A 25 -6.03 -10.00 -1.42
N VAL A 26 -5.48 -8.97 -2.08
CA VAL A 26 -4.30 -9.11 -2.95
C VAL A 26 -3.07 -9.54 -2.13
N GLY A 27 -2.83 -8.91 -0.99
CA GLY A 27 -1.73 -9.28 -0.08
C GLY A 27 -1.82 -10.72 0.43
N PHE A 28 -3.02 -11.15 0.83
CA PHE A 28 -3.27 -12.52 1.25
C PHE A 28 -3.12 -13.52 0.10
N GLY A 29 -3.59 -13.18 -1.11
CA GLY A 29 -3.42 -14.00 -2.31
C GLY A 29 -1.95 -14.21 -2.67
N VAL A 30 -1.15 -13.15 -2.62
CA VAL A 30 0.31 -13.21 -2.80
C VAL A 30 0.97 -14.11 -1.75
N PHE A 31 0.59 -13.96 -0.48
CA PHE A 31 1.12 -14.78 0.60
C PHE A 31 0.76 -16.27 0.41
N ALA A 32 -0.50 -16.58 0.09
CA ALA A 32 -0.95 -17.93 -0.21
C ALA A 32 -0.19 -18.53 -1.40
N TYR A 33 0.11 -17.72 -2.42
CA TYR A 33 0.92 -18.15 -3.54
C TYR A 33 2.38 -18.43 -3.14
N GLN A 34 2.98 -17.62 -2.27
CA GLN A 34 4.32 -17.90 -1.70
C GLN A 34 4.33 -19.20 -0.90
N VAL A 35 3.28 -19.48 -0.12
CA VAL A 35 3.12 -20.75 0.60
C VAL A 35 2.97 -21.93 -0.36
N TYR A 36 2.20 -21.80 -1.45
CA TYR A 36 2.09 -22.82 -2.48
C TYR A 36 3.44 -23.12 -3.15
N LEU A 37 4.21 -22.09 -3.51
CA LEU A 37 5.55 -22.26 -4.07
C LEU A 37 6.49 -22.95 -3.07
N TRP A 38 6.41 -22.58 -1.79
CA TRP A 38 7.16 -23.25 -0.73
C TRP A 38 6.81 -24.73 -0.61
N LEU A 39 5.52 -25.09 -0.63
CA LEU A 39 5.07 -26.48 -0.61
C LEU A 39 5.50 -27.27 -1.85
N LYS A 40 5.51 -26.62 -3.03
CA LYS A 40 5.86 -27.25 -4.30
C LYS A 40 7.36 -27.47 -4.48
N PHE A 41 8.18 -26.50 -4.08
CA PHE A 41 9.62 -26.50 -4.34
C PHE A 41 10.46 -26.82 -3.10
N GLY A 42 9.84 -26.93 -1.92
CA GLY A 42 10.51 -27.19 -0.64
C GLY A 42 11.41 -26.05 -0.17
N GLN A 43 11.38 -24.91 -0.85
CA GLN A 43 12.23 -23.75 -0.61
C GLN A 43 11.35 -22.50 -0.57
N TRP A 44 11.55 -21.65 0.43
CA TRP A 44 10.81 -20.39 0.47
C TRP A 44 11.33 -19.49 -0.65
N THR A 45 10.49 -19.18 -1.62
CA THR A 45 10.85 -18.29 -2.74
C THR A 45 10.41 -16.86 -2.39
N PRO A 46 11.31 -16.00 -1.83
CA PRO A 46 10.95 -14.61 -1.62
C PRO A 46 10.74 -13.97 -2.98
N MET A 47 9.48 -13.64 -3.31
CA MET A 47 9.21 -12.77 -4.45
C MET A 47 9.67 -11.37 -4.09
N PRO A 48 10.68 -10.80 -4.78
CA PRO A 48 11.11 -9.44 -4.53
C PRO A 48 10.00 -8.46 -4.95
N LEU A 49 9.93 -7.33 -4.25
CA LEU A 49 9.03 -6.23 -4.63
C LEU A 49 9.30 -5.73 -6.07
N TRP A 50 10.56 -5.77 -6.50
CA TRP A 50 10.97 -5.52 -7.89
C TRP A 50 10.10 -6.26 -8.92
N THR A 51 9.78 -7.54 -8.71
CA THR A 51 9.03 -8.35 -9.69
C THR A 51 7.61 -7.81 -9.93
N LEU A 52 6.98 -7.26 -8.90
CA LEU A 52 5.67 -6.61 -9.05
C LEU A 52 5.79 -5.29 -9.81
N LEU A 53 6.83 -4.52 -9.52
CA LEU A 53 7.04 -3.21 -10.14
C LEU A 53 7.46 -3.33 -11.61
N GLU A 54 8.25 -4.35 -11.94
CA GLU A 54 8.58 -4.75 -13.32
C GLU A 54 7.31 -5.19 -14.07
N TRP A 55 6.43 -5.97 -13.43
CA TRP A 55 5.12 -6.33 -14.01
C TRP A 55 4.22 -5.10 -14.24
N ALA A 56 4.33 -4.07 -13.38
CA ALA A 56 3.63 -2.81 -13.53
C ALA A 56 4.29 -1.83 -14.52
N GLU A 57 5.30 -2.27 -15.27
CA GLU A 57 6.07 -1.46 -16.24
C GLU A 57 6.69 -0.19 -15.61
N PHE A 58 7.02 -0.25 -14.32
CA PHE A 58 7.60 0.90 -13.63
C PHE A 58 9.06 1.09 -14.03
N ASP A 59 9.39 2.26 -14.60
CA ASP A 59 10.74 2.55 -15.07
C ASP A 59 11.65 3.03 -13.93
N PHE A 60 12.63 2.20 -13.60
CA PHE A 60 13.63 2.47 -12.57
C PHE A 60 14.91 3.12 -13.09
N SER A 61 15.01 3.43 -14.38
CA SER A 61 16.20 4.08 -14.96
C SER A 61 16.47 5.48 -14.35
N SER A 62 15.48 6.09 -13.71
CA SER A 62 15.66 7.30 -12.90
C SER A 62 16.45 7.07 -11.60
N LEU A 63 16.42 5.86 -11.02
CA LEU A 63 17.14 5.53 -9.77
C LEU A 63 18.65 5.49 -9.95
N SER A 64 19.15 5.15 -11.16
CA SER A 64 20.58 5.14 -11.45
C SER A 64 21.20 6.54 -11.52
N ASN A 65 20.38 7.59 -11.66
CA ASN A 65 20.84 8.99 -11.70
C ASN A 65 20.90 9.65 -10.31
N ILE A 66 20.64 8.90 -9.23
CA ILE A 66 20.75 9.41 -7.86
C ILE A 66 22.23 9.47 -7.47
N ASP A 67 22.80 10.67 -7.35
CA ASP A 67 24.21 10.89 -6.94
C ASP A 67 24.54 10.34 -5.54
N TRP A 68 23.52 10.11 -4.71
CA TRP A 68 23.71 9.61 -3.36
C TRP A 68 23.73 8.07 -3.31
N LEU A 69 24.94 7.50 -3.31
CA LEU A 69 25.19 6.05 -3.26
C LEU A 69 24.49 5.36 -2.06
N GLY A 70 24.37 6.05 -0.93
CA GLY A 70 23.66 5.52 0.25
C GLY A 70 22.17 5.30 -0.03
N LEU A 71 21.53 6.25 -0.71
CA LEU A 71 20.12 6.15 -1.09
C LEU A 71 19.89 5.07 -2.12
N GLN A 72 20.77 4.95 -3.11
CA GLN A 72 20.69 3.85 -4.08
C GLN A 72 20.71 2.48 -3.38
N LYS A 73 21.59 2.29 -2.38
CA LYS A 73 21.65 1.04 -1.60
C LYS A 73 20.41 0.80 -0.76
N ILE A 74 19.85 1.84 -0.13
CA ILE A 74 18.61 1.73 0.65
C ILE A 74 17.45 1.35 -0.26
N ILE A 75 17.32 2.00 -1.43
CA ILE A 75 16.24 1.71 -2.39
C ILE A 75 16.39 0.29 -2.92
N ALA A 76 17.60 -0.14 -3.30
CA ALA A 76 17.85 -1.51 -3.74
C ALA A 76 17.55 -2.55 -2.64
N TRP A 77 17.81 -2.22 -1.38
CA TRP A 77 17.46 -3.07 -0.25
C TRP A 77 15.94 -3.19 -0.06
N VAL A 78 15.21 -2.08 -0.14
CA VAL A 78 13.74 -2.04 -0.07
C VAL A 78 13.10 -2.82 -1.21
N LEU A 79 13.60 -2.66 -2.45
CA LEU A 79 13.08 -3.37 -3.64
C LEU A 79 13.33 -4.89 -3.59
N ASN A 80 14.30 -5.33 -2.79
CA ASN A 80 14.57 -6.76 -2.54
C ASN A 80 13.78 -7.36 -1.38
N LEU A 81 12.98 -6.56 -0.66
CA LEU A 81 12.15 -7.10 0.42
C LEU A 81 11.09 -8.06 -0.14
N PRO A 82 10.72 -9.12 0.61
CA PRO A 82 9.64 -10.01 0.22
C PRO A 82 8.34 -9.23 0.01
N LEU A 83 7.69 -9.47 -1.13
CA LEU A 83 6.48 -8.80 -1.57
C LEU A 83 5.37 -8.80 -0.50
N SER A 84 5.27 -9.89 0.27
CA SER A 84 4.30 -10.07 1.35
C SER A 84 4.51 -9.08 2.50
N ILE A 85 5.76 -8.86 2.93
CA ILE A 85 6.08 -7.88 3.97
C ILE A 85 5.83 -6.45 3.46
N SER A 86 6.25 -6.18 2.23
CA SER A 86 6.07 -4.88 1.58
C SER A 86 4.59 -4.52 1.45
N LEU A 87 3.73 -5.46 1.04
CA LEU A 87 2.29 -5.25 0.91
C LEU A 87 1.60 -5.00 2.26
N VAL A 88 1.97 -5.74 3.31
CA VAL A 88 1.42 -5.51 4.66
C VAL A 88 1.83 -4.13 5.18
N ALA A 89 3.10 -3.74 5.00
CA ALA A 89 3.58 -2.42 5.40
C ALA A 89 2.87 -1.29 4.65
N ILE A 90 2.71 -1.42 3.33
CA ILE A 90 1.96 -0.46 2.50
C ILE A 90 0.50 -0.36 2.97
N GLY A 91 -0.15 -1.50 3.23
CA GLY A 91 -1.52 -1.55 3.74
C GLY A 91 -1.69 -0.81 5.07
N PHE A 92 -0.76 -1.00 6.01
CA PHE A 92 -0.77 -0.29 7.30
C PHE A 92 -0.59 1.22 7.13
N VAL A 93 0.35 1.66 6.29
CA VAL A 93 0.62 3.08 6.05
C VAL A 93 -0.57 3.75 5.38
N LEU A 94 -1.12 3.15 4.32
CA LEU A 94 -2.28 3.69 3.61
C LEU A 94 -3.52 3.71 4.49
N GLY A 95 -3.81 2.61 5.20
CA GLY A 95 -4.93 2.54 6.13
C GLY A 95 -4.82 3.58 7.25
N GLY A 96 -3.64 3.75 7.83
CA GLY A 96 -3.37 4.76 8.86
C GLY A 96 -3.52 6.19 8.34
N ALA A 97 -2.97 6.50 7.16
CA ALA A 97 -3.08 7.82 6.53
C ALA A 97 -4.54 8.17 6.20
N VAL A 98 -5.30 7.22 5.68
CA VAL A 98 -6.74 7.40 5.41
C VAL A 98 -7.51 7.61 6.70
N GLY A 99 -7.26 6.79 7.74
CA GLY A 99 -7.88 6.96 9.06
C GLY A 99 -7.57 8.32 9.68
N TYR A 100 -6.33 8.78 9.58
CA TYR A 100 -5.92 10.10 10.05
C TYR A 100 -6.63 11.24 9.29
N LEU A 101 -6.69 11.15 7.96
CA LEU A 101 -7.40 12.14 7.14
C LEU A 101 -8.89 12.20 7.50
N ILE A 102 -9.56 11.05 7.65
CA ILE A 102 -10.97 11.00 8.07
C ILE A 102 -11.15 11.62 9.46
N GLY A 103 -10.24 11.33 10.40
CA GLY A 103 -10.25 11.94 11.74
C GLY A 103 -10.13 13.46 11.69
N SER A 104 -9.17 13.99 10.94
CA SER A 104 -8.98 15.44 10.80
C SER A 104 -10.18 16.16 10.17
N VAL A 105 -10.86 15.54 9.21
CA VAL A 105 -12.08 16.09 8.61
C VAL A 105 -13.23 16.15 9.63
N ARG A 106 -13.35 15.14 10.50
CA ARG A 106 -14.36 15.12 11.58
C ARG A 106 -14.15 16.26 12.57
N GLU A 107 -12.91 16.56 12.96
CA GLU A 107 -12.59 17.66 13.88
C GLU A 107 -12.98 19.04 13.30
N LEU A 108 -12.70 19.26 12.00
CA LEU A 108 -13.05 20.51 11.32
C LEU A 108 -14.56 20.69 11.15
N GLY A 109 -15.31 19.60 10.98
CA GLY A 109 -16.78 19.63 10.89
C GLY A 109 -17.44 20.03 12.22
N GLN A 110 -16.97 19.49 13.34
CA GLN A 110 -17.48 19.82 14.68
C GLN A 110 -17.26 21.29 15.04
N LYS A 111 -16.07 21.82 14.73
CA LYS A 111 -15.70 23.22 15.04
C LYS A 111 -16.49 24.28 14.25
N LYS A 112 -17.13 23.88 13.15
CA LYS A 112 -17.95 24.77 12.31
C LYS A 112 -19.41 24.84 12.77
N VAL A 113 -19.83 23.91 13.64
CA VAL A 113 -21.20 23.79 14.14
C VAL A 113 -21.35 24.38 15.55
N SER A 114 -20.25 24.57 16.30
CA SER A 114 -20.19 25.35 17.55
C SER A 114 -20.00 26.83 17.30
#